data_AF-A0A193QEU6-F1
#
_entry.id   AF-A0A193QEU6-F1
#
_cell.length_a   1.000
_cell.length_b   1.000
_cell.length_c   1.000
_cell.angle_alpha   90.00
_cell.angle_beta   90.00
_cell.angle_gamma   90.00
#
_symmetry.space_group_name_H-M   'P 1'
#
loop_
_entity.id
_entity.type
_entity.pdbx_description
1 polymer ?
#
loop_
_entity_poly.entity_id
_entity_poly.type
_entity_poly.pdbx_seq_one_letter_code
_entity_poly.pdbx_strand_id
1 'polypeptide(L)' 'MLERFEAGDVAYMRALTYEEVEERGGHGGHEALNWVALMGAMKGARPDYVAYESVPEWITGMSYLTYPGQS' A
#
# COMPACT_ATOMS: atom_id res chain seq x y z
N MET A 1 6.82 3.48 1.41
CA MET A 1 5.88 2.88 0.42
C MET A 1 4.45 3.32 0.71
N LEU A 2 3.97 3.19 1.95
CA LEU A 2 2.62 3.61 2.36
C LEU A 2 2.25 5.05 1.93
N GLU A 3 3.11 6.04 2.16
CA GLU A 3 2.86 7.44 1.73
C GLU A 3 2.56 7.60 0.23
N ARG A 4 3.19 6.76 -0.61
CA ARG A 4 2.98 6.77 -2.07
C ARG A 4 1.66 6.12 -2.44
N PHE A 5 1.25 5.12 -1.67
CA PHE A 5 -0.07 4.52 -1.77
C PHE A 5 -1.17 5.53 -1.39
N GLU A 6 -1.03 6.24 -0.27
CA GLU A 6 -1.94 7.29 0.19
C GLU A 6 -2.09 8.44 -0.81
N ALA A 7 -1.00 8.77 -1.51
CA ALA A 7 -1.01 9.76 -2.58
C ALA A 7 -1.71 9.26 -3.86
N GLY A 8 -1.99 7.95 -3.98
CA GLY A 8 -2.51 7.35 -5.21
C GLY A 8 -1.46 7.27 -6.33
N ASP A 9 -0.17 7.25 -5.99
CA ASP A 9 0.94 7.28 -6.96
C ASP A 9 1.16 5.90 -7.63
N VAL A 10 0.25 5.54 -8.52
CA VAL A 10 0.26 4.26 -9.25
C VAL A 10 1.55 4.07 -10.06
N ALA A 11 2.09 5.16 -10.62
CA ALA A 11 3.30 5.10 -11.42
C ALA A 11 4.51 4.69 -10.58
N TYR A 12 4.69 5.31 -9.41
CA TYR A 12 5.73 4.92 -8.46
C TYR A 12 5.56 3.47 -8.02
N MET A 13 4.35 3.08 -7.62
CA MET A 13 4.11 1.74 -7.08
C MET A 13 4.35 0.62 -8.11
N ARG A 14 4.13 0.89 -9.40
CA ARG A 14 4.42 -0.05 -10.50
C ARG A 14 5.88 -0.11 -10.91
N ALA A 15 6.68 0.90 -10.55
CA ALA A 15 8.08 1.00 -10.92
C ALA A 15 9.03 0.36 -9.89
N LEU A 16 8.52 0.02 -8.70
CA LEU A 16 9.30 -0.61 -7.63
C LEU A 16 9.98 -1.90 -8.10
N THR A 17 11.28 -2.01 -7.87
CA THR A 17 12.02 -3.25 -8.11
C THR A 17 11.90 -4.21 -6.93
N TYR A 18 12.32 -5.46 -7.13
CA TYR A 18 12.38 -6.45 -6.06
C TYR A 18 13.24 -5.97 -4.89
N GLU A 19 14.44 -5.45 -5.19
CA GLU A 19 15.40 -4.98 -4.19
C GLU A 19 14.88 -3.78 -3.40
N GLU A 20 14.21 -2.83 -4.08
CA GLU A 20 13.61 -1.67 -3.40
C GLU A 20 12.49 -2.07 -2.44
N VAL A 21 11.75 -3.13 -2.76
CA VAL A 21 10.70 -3.66 -1.88
C VAL A 21 11.30 -4.38 -0.67
N GLU A 22 12.30 -5.25 -0.86
CA GLU A 22 13.00 -5.92 0.25
C GLU A 22 13.69 -4.92 1.18
N GLU A 23 14.39 -3.91 0.64
CA GLU A 23 15.10 -2.91 1.46
C GLU A 23 14.13 -2.11 2.34
N ARG A 24 12.94 -1.77 1.81
CA ARG A 24 12.00 -0.86 2.48
C ARG A 24 10.93 -1.57 3.31
N GLY A 25 10.56 -2.78 2.94
CA GLY A 25 9.46 -3.54 3.55
C GLY A 25 9.90 -4.88 4.15
N GLY A 26 11.16 -5.26 4.00
CA GLY A 26 11.65 -6.60 4.35
C GLY A 26 10.96 -7.70 3.54
N HIS A 27 11.06 -8.95 4.00
CA HIS A 27 10.44 -10.09 3.33
C HIS A 27 8.90 -9.97 3.21
N GLY A 28 8.24 -9.31 4.17
CA GLY A 28 6.80 -9.03 4.10
C GLY A 28 6.42 -7.91 3.12
N GLY A 29 7.39 -7.12 2.66
CA GLY A 29 7.18 -5.96 1.80
C GLY A 29 6.52 -6.28 0.47
N HIS A 30 6.68 -7.52 -0.03
CA HIS A 30 6.06 -7.96 -1.27
C HIS A 30 4.53 -8.03 -1.23
N GLU A 31 3.92 -8.01 -0.05
CA GLU A 31 2.47 -7.82 0.10
C GLU A 31 1.99 -6.47 -0.46
N ALA A 32 2.91 -5.50 -0.68
CA ALA A 32 2.65 -4.28 -1.44
C ALA A 32 2.06 -4.53 -2.84
N LEU A 33 2.29 -5.70 -3.44
CA LEU A 33 1.70 -6.06 -4.74
C LEU A 33 0.17 -6.17 -4.67
N ASN A 34 -0.39 -6.65 -3.54
CA ASN A 34 -1.84 -6.71 -3.34
C ASN A 34 -2.44 -5.29 -3.35
N TRP A 35 -1.70 -4.33 -2.79
CA TRP A 35 -2.08 -2.93 -2.82
C TRP A 35 -2.06 -2.37 -4.25
N VAL A 36 -1.06 -2.68 -5.08
CA VAL A 36 -1.05 -2.28 -6.50
C VAL A 36 -2.26 -2.85 -7.26
N ALA A 37 -2.62 -4.11 -6.99
CA ALA A 37 -3.82 -4.72 -7.56
C ALA A 37 -5.10 -3.97 -7.14
N LEU A 38 -5.21 -3.60 -5.85
CA LEU A 38 -6.32 -2.78 -5.34
C LEU A 38 -6.42 -1.43 -6.06
N MET A 39 -5.31 -0.72 -6.25
CA MET A 39 -5.31 0.56 -6.99
C MET A 39 -5.84 0.39 -8.42
N GLY A 40 -5.48 -0.71 -9.09
CA GLY A 40 -6.00 -1.06 -10.40
C GLY A 40 -7.51 -1.32 -10.38
N ALA A 41 -7.99 -2.10 -9.41
CA ALA A 41 -9.42 -2.38 -9.23
C ALA A 41 -10.24 -1.11 -8.97
N MET A 42 -9.67 -0.17 -8.21
CA MET A 42 -10.26 1.14 -7.93
C MET A 42 -10.07 2.16 -9.08
N LYS A 43 -9.61 1.72 -10.26
CA LYS A 43 -9.41 2.55 -11.46
C LYS A 43 -8.51 3.76 -11.22
N GLY A 44 -7.53 3.62 -10.33
CA GLY A 44 -6.62 4.70 -9.96
C GLY A 44 -7.27 5.81 -9.13
N ALA A 45 -8.46 5.59 -8.56
CA ALA A 45 -9.01 6.50 -7.56
C ALA A 45 -8.00 6.68 -6.41
N ARG A 46 -7.98 7.86 -5.81
CA ARG A 46 -7.15 8.12 -4.64
C ARG A 46 -7.89 7.63 -3.38
N PRO A 47 -7.25 6.84 -2.50
CA PRO A 47 -7.82 6.48 -1.22
C PRO A 47 -7.78 7.67 -0.24
N ASP A 48 -8.70 7.66 0.71
CA ASP A 48 -8.64 8.47 1.93
C ASP A 48 -7.90 7.68 3.01
N TYR A 49 -6.89 8.29 3.61
CA TYR A 49 -6.13 7.68 4.70
C TYR A 49 -6.95 7.68 6.00
N VAL A 50 -6.98 6.53 6.69
CA VAL A 50 -7.66 6.41 7.99
C VAL A 50 -6.63 6.34 9.12
N ALA A 51 -5.79 5.31 9.13
CA ALA A 51 -4.83 5.08 10.21
C ALA A 51 -3.75 4.08 9.81
N TYR A 52 -2.63 4.12 10.53
CA TYR A 52 -1.59 3.11 10.54
C TYR A 52 -1.26 2.74 11.98
N GLU A 53 -1.11 1.44 12.23
CA GLU A 53 -0.75 0.91 13.54
C GLU A 53 0.37 -0.11 13.38
N SER A 54 1.39 -0.02 14.23
CA SER A 54 2.37 -1.11 14.38
C SER A 54 1.74 -2.20 15.23
N VAL A 55 1.81 -3.46 14.78
CA VAL A 55 1.25 -4.63 15.47
C VAL A 55 2.41 -5.58 15.80
N PRO A 56 3.15 -5.35 16.91
CA PRO A 56 4.34 -6.11 17.26
C PRO A 56 4.11 -7.61 17.39
N GLU A 57 2.95 -8.01 17.90
CA GLU A 57 2.54 -9.41 18.07
C GLU A 57 2.51 -10.18 16.74
N TRP A 58 2.35 -9.47 15.62
CA TRP A 58 2.36 -10.03 14.26
C TRP A 58 3.60 -9.64 13.45
N ILE A 59 4.55 -8.92 14.07
CA ILE A 59 5.80 -8.47 13.44
C ILE A 59 5.52 -7.69 12.14
N THR A 60 4.44 -6.89 12.14
CA THR A 60 3.98 -6.15 10.95
C THR A 60 3.36 -4.82 11.34
N GLY A 61 3.02 -4.01 10.34
CA GLY A 61 2.19 -2.82 10.51
C GLY A 61 0.94 -2.92 9.64
N MET A 62 -0.17 -2.39 10.13
CA MET A 62 -1.45 -2.40 9.45
C MET A 62 -1.85 -1.00 9.05
N SER A 63 -2.24 -0.82 7.79
CA SER A 63 -2.81 0.44 7.30
C SER A 63 -4.26 0.25 6.89
N TYR A 64 -5.08 1.25 7.20
CA TYR A 64 -6.50 1.29 6.89
C TYR A 64 -6.77 2.48 5.98
N LEU A 65 -7.45 2.20 4.88
CA LEU A 65 -7.73 3.17 3.82
C LEU A 65 -9.15 2.98 3.31
N THR A 66 -9.81 4.06 2.94
CA THR A 66 -11.16 4.03 2.38
C THR A 66 -11.17 4.58 0.96
N TYR A 67 -12.11 4.11 0.13
CA TYR A 67 -12.36 4.68 -1.18
C TYR A 67 -13.78 5.23 -1.24
N PRO A 68 -13.99 6.43 -1.81
CA PRO A 68 -15.32 6.99 -1.98
C PRO A 68 -16.15 6.14 -2.96
N GLY A 69 -17.42 5.91 -2.63
CA GLY A 69 -18.36 5.17 -3.50
C GLY A 69 -18.54 3.69 -3.19
N GLN A 70 -18.13 3.22 -2.02
CA GLN A 70 -18.60 1.94 -1.46
C GLN A 70 -19.96 2.16 -0.78
N SER A 71 -21.00 2.40 -1.58
CA SER A 71 -22.42 2.38 -1.17
C SER A 71 -23.13 1.22 -1.83
#